data_AF-A0M5S1-F1
#
_entry.id   AF-A0M5S1-F1
#
_cell.length_a   1.000
_cell.length_b   1.000
_cell.length_c   1.000
_cell.angle_alpha   90.00
_cell.angle_beta   90.00
_cell.angle_gamma   90.00
#
_symmetry.space_group_name_H-M   'P 1'
#
loop_
_entity.id
_entity.type
_entity.pdbx_description
1 polymer ?
#
loop_
_entity_poly.entity_id
_entity_poly.type
_entity_poly.pdbx_seq_one_letter_code
_entity_poly.pdbx_strand_id
1 'polypeptide(L)' 'MNRMVLKSGPANGKNGQYYNQITWTKNPDGSVTQNWEIYDMAGNITSNAFIGEYRKKGSD' A
#
# COMPACT_ATOMS: atom_id res chain seq x y z
N MET A 1 -1.72 -4.23 16.28
CA MET A 1 -1.60 -3.47 15.02
C MET A 1 -2.66 -3.98 14.05
N ASN A 2 -3.61 -3.15 13.63
CA ASN A 2 -4.66 -3.55 12.67
C ASN A 2 -4.22 -3.20 11.25
N ARG A 3 -3.10 -3.80 10.82
CA ARG A 3 -2.48 -3.52 9.53
C ARG A 3 -2.10 -4.81 8.84
N MET A 4 -2.44 -4.92 7.57
CA MET A 4 -1.99 -6.00 6.69
C MET A 4 -1.05 -5.41 5.64
N VAL A 5 0.05 -6.10 5.36
CA VAL A 5 1.05 -5.66 4.38
C VAL A 5 1.28 -6.78 3.38
N LEU A 6 1.10 -6.48 2.10
CA LEU A 6 1.45 -7.35 0.99
C LEU A 6 2.63 -6.74 0.23
N LYS A 7 3.68 -7.52 0.02
CA LYS A 7 4.83 -7.12 -0.81
C LYS A 7 4.88 -7.99 -2.05
N SER A 8 5.12 -7.37 -3.21
CA SER A 8 5.46 -8.13 -4.42
C SER A 8 6.90 -8.64 -4.34
N GLY A 9 7.24 -9.60 -5.20
CA GLY A 9 8.64 -9.82 -5.55
C GLY A 9 9.25 -8.62 -6.29
N PRO A 10 10.58 -8.60 -6.47
CA PRO A 10 11.24 -7.59 -7.30
C PRO A 10 10.74 -7.64 -8.75
N ALA A 11 10.58 -6.46 -9.35
CA ALA A 11 10.25 -6.25 -10.75
C ALA A 11 11.28 -5.32 -11.40
N ASN A 12 11.49 -5.46 -12.71
CA ASN A 12 12.39 -4.59 -13.46
C ASN A 12 11.60 -3.39 -14.02
N GLY A 13 12.04 -2.18 -13.69
CA GLY A 13 11.51 -0.93 -14.23
C GLY A 13 12.55 -0.18 -15.06
N LYS A 14 12.16 0.99 -15.58
CA LYS A 14 13.06 1.84 -16.39
C LYS A 14 14.31 2.30 -15.62
N ASN A 15 14.19 2.46 -14.30
CA ASN A 15 15.25 3.01 -13.43
C ASN A 15 15.89 1.94 -12.53
N GLY A 16 15.77 0.66 -12.91
CA GLY A 16 16.28 -0.47 -12.12
C GLY A 16 15.17 -1.27 -11.45
N GLN A 17 15.57 -2.12 -10.50
CA GLN A 17 14.66 -2.99 -9.78
C GLN A 17 13.86 -2.24 -8.73
N TYR A 18 12.60 -2.64 -8.56
CA TYR A 18 11.69 -2.09 -7.57
C TYR A 18 10.75 -3.18 -7.05
N TYR A 19 10.06 -2.92 -5.94
CA TYR A 19 8.96 -3.77 -5.49
C TYR A 19 7.77 -2.92 -5.04
N ASN A 20 6.59 -3.52 -5.08
CA ASN A 20 5.36 -2.89 -4.62
C ASN A 20 5.07 -3.32 -3.18
N GLN A 21 4.52 -2.41 -2.39
CA GLN A 21 3.95 -2.72 -1.09
C GLN A 21 2.55 -2.14 -1.02
N ILE A 22 1.58 -2.97 -0.68
CA ILE A 22 0.22 -2.55 -0.40
C ILE A 22 -0.02 -2.75 1.09
N THR A 23 -0.40 -1.67 1.76
CA THR A 23 -0.71 -1.64 3.18
C THR A 23 -2.20 -1.35 3.36
N TRP A 24 -2.92 -2.23 4.04
CA TRP A 24 -4.28 -1.95 4.50
C TRP A 24 -4.26 -1.66 5.99
N THR A 25 -4.86 -0.54 6.39
CA THR A 25 -4.99 -0.11 7.78
C THR A 25 -6.46 -0.01 8.14
N LYS A 26 -6.89 -0.76 9.16
CA LYS A 26 -8.25 -0.60 9.70
C LYS A 26 -8.26 0.63 10.62
N ASN A 27 -9.12 1.58 10.30
CA ASN A 27 -9.26 2.84 11.01
C ASN A 27 -10.23 2.72 12.20
N PRO A 28 -10.18 3.65 13.18
CA PRO A 28 -11.07 3.63 14.34
C PRO A 28 -12.55 3.75 13.98
N ASP A 29 -12.88 4.44 12.90
CA ASP A 29 -14.25 4.63 12.38
C ASP A 29 -14.78 3.39 11.62
N GLY A 30 -13.99 2.32 11.54
CA GLY A 30 -14.36 1.09 10.83
C GLY A 30 -14.07 1.12 9.33
N SER A 31 -13.61 2.24 8.77
CA SER A 31 -13.08 2.31 7.41
C SER A 31 -11.74 1.57 7.28
N VAL A 32 -11.31 1.31 6.05
CA VAL A 32 -10.01 0.73 5.74
C VAL A 32 -9.29 1.60 4.74
N THR A 33 -8.11 2.11 5.10
CA THR A 33 -7.22 2.79 4.16
C THR A 33 -6.33 1.76 3.47
N GLN A 34 -6.30 1.79 2.14
CA GLN A 34 -5.30 1.11 1.33
C GLN A 34 -4.26 2.12 0.85
N ASN A 35 -3.00 1.84 1.10
CA ASN A 35 -1.86 2.61 0.62
C ASN A 35 -0.97 1.71 -0.25
N TRP A 36 -0.80 2.05 -1.52
CA TRP A 36 0.10 1.34 -2.44
C TRP A 36 1.34 2.19 -2.70
N GLU A 37 2.47 1.73 -2.18
CA GLU A 37 3.77 2.35 -2.31
C GLU A 37 4.69 1.52 -3.21
N ILE A 38 5.55 2.21 -3.95
CA ILE A 38 6.60 1.61 -4.76
C ILE A 38 7.94 1.93 -4.09
N TYR A 39 8.74 0.90 -3.90
CA TYR A 39 10.05 0.98 -3.24
C TYR A 39 11.17 0.63 -4.20
N ASP A 40 12.31 1.30 -4.05
CA ASP A 40 13.57 0.80 -4.61
C ASP A 40 14.08 -0.42 -3.81
N MET A 41 15.13 -1.07 -4.32
CA MET A 41 15.73 -2.22 -3.64
C MET A 41 16.48 -1.87 -2.35
N ALA A 42 16.73 -0.58 -2.08
CA ALA A 42 17.29 -0.11 -0.82
C ALA A 42 16.21 0.12 0.27
N GLY A 43 14.93 -0.03 -0.08
CA GLY A 43 13.80 0.15 0.82
C GLY A 43 13.33 1.60 0.95
N ASN A 44 13.76 2.49 0.05
CA ASN A 44 13.24 3.86 -0.02
C ASN A 44 11.95 3.90 -0.85
N ILE A 45 10.97 4.66 -0.38
CA ILE A 45 9.76 4.93 -1.16
C ILE A 45 10.16 5.83 -2.33
N THR A 46 9.90 5.35 -3.54
CA THR A 46 10.12 6.11 -4.77
C THR A 46 8.84 6.75 -5.28
N SER A 47 7.68 6.17 -4.97
CA SER A 47 6.38 6.70 -5.37
C SER A 47 5.24 6.15 -4.52
N ASN A 48 4.14 6.90 -4.47
CA ASN A 48 2.86 6.43 -3.97
C ASN A 48 1.91 6.28 -5.17
N ALA A 49 1.59 5.05 -5.52
CA ALA A 49 0.81 4.72 -6.71
C ALA A 49 -0.70 4.94 -6.48
N PHE A 50 -1.17 4.75 -5.25
CA PHE A 50 -2.58 4.87 -4.91
C PHE A 50 -2.79 5.00 -3.40
N ILE A 51 -3.70 5.90 -3.01
CA ILE A 51 -4.29 5.94 -1.68
C ILE A 51 -5.81 5.92 -1.80
N GLY A 52 -6.45 4.99 -1.10
CA GLY A 52 -7.89 4.81 -1.11
C GLY A 52 -8.45 4.53 0.27
N GLU A 53 -9.69 4.92 0.49
CA GLU A 53 -10.44 4.62 1.71
C GLU A 53 -11.69 3.81 1.34
N TYR A 54 -11.89 2.69 2.02
CA TYR A 54 -13.03 1.80 1.83
C TYR A 54 -13.89 1.79 3.07
N ARG A 55 -15.21 1.90 2.88
CA ARG A 55 -16.22 1.79 3.93
C ARG A 55 -17.17 0.65 3.62
N LYS A 56 -17.66 -0.02 4.66
CA LYS A 56 -18.70 -1.04 4.48
C LYS A 56 -20.00 -0.33 4.11
N LYS A 57 -20.68 -0.80 3.07
CA LYS A 57 -21.99 -0.24 2.68
C LYS A 57 -22.96 -0.36 3.87
N GLY A 58 -23.50 0.78 4.34
CA GLY A 58 -24.44 0.85 5.47
C GLY A 58 -23.82 1.18 6.84
N SER A 59 -22.59 1.71 6.88
CA SER A 59 -21.99 2.27 8.09
C SER A 59 -22.02 3.81 8.13
N ASP A 60 -23.06 4.41 7.54
CA ASP A 60 -23.38 5.84 7.69
C ASP A 60 -24.32 6.06 8.89
#